data_AF-A0A538II64-F1
#
_entry.id   AF-A0A538II64-F1
#
_cell.length_a   1.000
_cell.length_b   1.000
_cell.length_c   1.000
_cell.angle_alpha   90.00
_cell.angle_beta   90.00
_cell.angle_gamma   90.00
#
_symmetry.space_group_name_H-M   'P 1'
#
loop_
_entity.id
_entity.type
_entity.pdbx_description
1 polymer ?
#
loop_
_entity_poly.entity_id
_entity_poly.type
_entity_poly.pdbx_seq_one_letter_code
_entity_poly.pdbx_strand_id
1 'polypeptide(L)'
;MDDTIEIDLDGKVVPVPREIVSGLAAAAAARAGVSARHRDLSLLLGRALDAGHVSLGQGEMRALCAVLEEEHPDRFGPAGAELLQAVA
;
A
#
# COMPACT_ATOMS: atom_id res chain seq x y z
N MET A 1 -21.46 0.37 0.12
CA MET A 1 -20.64 1.53 -0.26
C MET A 1 -19.23 1.00 -0.30
N ASP A 2 -18.67 0.89 -1.50
CA ASP A 2 -17.31 0.43 -1.71
C ASP A 2 -16.37 1.52 -1.18
N ASP A 3 -15.93 1.40 0.07
CA ASP A 3 -15.04 2.37 0.72
C ASP A 3 -13.63 2.17 0.17
N THR A 4 -13.26 3.02 -0.79
CA THR A 4 -11.94 3.00 -1.44
C THR A 4 -11.08 4.13 -0.92
N ILE A 5 -9.79 3.85 -0.76
CA ILE A 5 -8.74 4.81 -0.42
C ILE A 5 -7.97 5.15 -1.70
N GLU A 6 -7.76 6.43 -1.95
CA GLU A 6 -6.95 6.91 -3.07
C GLU A 6 -5.47 6.82 -2.74
N ILE A 7 -4.71 6.02 -3.51
CA ILE A 7 -3.26 5.95 -3.38
C ILE A 7 -2.63 6.63 -4.58
N ASP A 8 -1.95 7.75 -4.32
CA ASP A 8 -1.16 8.49 -5.30
C ASP A 8 0.27 7.94 -5.36
N LEU A 9 0.63 7.42 -6.52
CA LEU A 9 1.89 6.78 -6.86
C LEU A 9 2.63 7.68 -7.86
N ASP A 10 3.26 8.74 -7.37
CA ASP A 10 4.01 9.72 -8.17
C ASP A 10 3.18 10.34 -9.31
N GLY A 11 1.96 10.78 -9.00
CA GLY A 11 1.03 11.40 -9.95
C GLY A 11 0.03 10.43 -10.57
N LYS A 12 0.14 9.12 -10.29
CA LYS A 12 -0.86 8.12 -10.67
C LYS A 12 -1.73 7.75 -9.47
N VAL A 13 -3.00 8.18 -9.49
CA VAL A 13 -3.96 7.84 -8.44
C VAL A 13 -4.63 6.50 -8.74
N VAL A 14 -4.55 5.56 -7.80
CA VAL A 14 -5.19 4.25 -7.86
C VAL A 14 -6.20 4.14 -6.71
N PRO A 15 -7.50 3.91 -7.00
CA PRO A 15 -8.50 3.64 -5.96
C PRO A 15 -8.35 2.20 -5.47
N VAL A 16 -8.15 2.03 -4.16
CA VAL A 16 -7.90 0.72 -3.55
C VAL A 16 -8.91 0.45 -2.44
N PRO A 17 -9.55 -0.74 -2.37
CA PRO A 17 -10.48 -1.03 -1.29
C PRO A 17 -9.82 -0.88 0.09
N ARG A 18 -10.54 -0.30 1.05
CA ARG A 18 -10.06 -0.07 2.42
C ARG A 18 -9.49 -1.34 3.07
N GLU A 19 -10.13 -2.48 2.84
CA GLU A 19 -9.67 -3.78 3.37
C GLU A 19 -8.28 -4.16 2.85
N ILE A 20 -7.99 -3.86 1.58
CA ILE A 20 -6.70 -4.12 0.96
C ILE A 20 -5.65 -3.17 1.52
N VAL A 21 -5.98 -1.87 1.66
CA VAL A 21 -5.09 -0.90 2.31
C VAL A 21 -4.77 -1.30 3.75
N SER A 22 -5.77 -1.78 4.50
CA SER A 22 -5.56 -2.30 5.85
C SER A 22 -4.65 -3.53 5.86
N GLY A 23 -4.82 -4.45 4.91
CA GLY A 23 -3.96 -5.61 4.75
C GLY A 23 -2.51 -5.24 4.43
N LEU A 24 -2.31 -4.27 3.52
CA LEU A 24 -1.00 -3.74 3.16
C LEU A 24 -0.33 -3.04 4.35
N ALA A 25 -1.07 -2.24 5.11
CA ALA A 25 -0.57 -1.60 6.33
C ALA A 25 -0.09 -2.65 7.35
N ALA A 26 -0.85 -3.73 7.55
CA ALA A 26 -0.48 -4.81 8.45
C ALA A 26 0.75 -5.58 7.96
N ALA A 27 0.83 -5.91 6.67
CA ALA A 27 1.97 -6.59 6.07
C ALA A 27 3.26 -5.75 6.13
N ALA A 28 3.15 -4.45 5.92
CA ALA A 28 4.25 -3.49 6.09
C ALA A 28 4.66 -3.38 7.58
N ALA A 29 3.69 -3.34 8.51
CA ALA A 29 3.98 -3.29 9.95
C ALA A 29 4.72 -4.54 10.45
N ALA A 30 4.39 -5.73 9.93
CA ALA A 30 5.11 -6.97 10.24
C ALA A 30 6.61 -6.90 9.86
N ARG A 31 6.96 -6.03 8.89
CA ARG A 31 8.33 -5.81 8.39
C ARG A 31 8.99 -4.56 8.98
N ALA A 32 8.32 -3.81 9.84
CA ALA A 32 8.83 -2.57 10.42
C ALA A 32 10.13 -2.78 11.24
N GLY A 33 10.35 -3.98 11.78
CA GLY A 33 11.58 -4.35 12.49
C GLY A 33 12.79 -4.56 11.58
N VAL A 34 12.57 -4.75 10.27
CA VAL A 34 13.62 -5.04 9.27
C VAL A 34 14.01 -3.78 8.50
N SER A 35 13.07 -2.86 8.29
CA SER A 35 13.30 -1.66 7.49
C SER A 35 12.42 -0.50 7.93
N ALA A 36 13.06 0.66 8.16
CA ALA A 36 12.37 1.90 8.49
C ALA A 36 11.36 2.30 7.40
N ARG A 37 11.60 1.94 6.13
CA ARG A 37 10.68 2.23 5.03
C ARG A 37 9.37 1.45 5.12
N HIS A 38 9.40 0.21 5.60
CA HIS A 38 8.18 -0.57 5.83
C HIS A 38 7.38 -0.02 7.01
N ARG A 39 8.07 0.47 8.05
CA ARG A 39 7.42 1.17 9.17
C ARG A 39 6.74 2.46 8.70
N ASP A 40 7.45 3.26 7.91
CA ASP A 40 6.92 4.54 7.45
C ASP A 40 5.74 4.32 6.48
N LEU A 41 5.83 3.30 5.60
CA LEU A 41 4.72 2.84 4.75
C LEU A 41 3.50 2.41 5.59
N SER A 42 3.66 1.58 6.61
CA SER A 42 2.52 1.12 7.42
C SER A 42 1.82 2.28 8.13
N LEU A 43 2.57 3.28 8.61
CA LEU A 43 2.01 4.48 9.23
C LEU A 43 1.25 5.35 8.22
N LEU A 44 1.79 5.52 7.01
CA LEU A 44 1.12 6.29 5.96
C LEU A 44 -0.18 5.63 5.52
N LEU A 45 -0.16 4.32 5.26
CA LEU A 45 -1.36 3.56 4.91
C LEU A 45 -2.37 3.55 6.06
N GLY A 46 -1.91 3.44 7.31
CA GLY A 46 -2.77 3.54 8.49
C GLY A 46 -3.50 4.89 8.59
N ARG A 47 -2.81 6.01 8.31
CA ARG A 47 -3.44 7.34 8.26
C ARG A 47 -4.39 7.48 7.07
N ALA A 48 -4.08 6.84 5.95
CA ALA A 48 -4.91 6.84 4.75
C ALA A 48 -6.30 6.24 5.03
N LEU A 49 -6.38 5.24 5.91
CA LEU A 49 -7.66 4.65 6.33
C LEU A 49 -8.59 5.70 6.94
N ASP A 50 -8.08 6.68 7.67
CA ASP A 50 -8.92 7.75 8.25
C ASP A 50 -9.12 8.92 7.28
N ALA A 51 -8.11 9.24 6.47
CA ALA A 51 -8.11 10.40 5.58
C ALA A 51 -8.75 10.15 4.20
N GLY A 52 -8.92 8.89 3.80
CA GLY A 52 -9.43 8.49 2.48
C GLY A 52 -8.41 8.57 1.34
N HIS A 53 -7.19 9.08 1.60
CA HIS A 53 -6.16 9.25 0.58
C HIS A 53 -4.74 9.22 1.16
N VAL A 54 -3.74 8.92 0.33
CA VAL A 54 -2.31 9.01 0.66
C VAL A 54 -1.46 9.16 -0.60
N SER A 55 -0.42 9.98 -0.53
CA SER A 55 0.63 10.06 -1.56
C SER A 55 1.89 9.34 -1.10
N LEU A 56 2.43 8.47 -1.95
CA LEU A 56 3.64 7.71 -1.67
C LEU A 56 4.81 8.28 -2.46
N GLY A 57 5.93 8.49 -1.78
CA GLY A 57 7.20 8.83 -2.42
C GLY A 57 7.93 7.58 -2.92
N GLN A 58 9.00 7.79 -3.67
CA GLN A 58 9.83 6.72 -4.26
C GLN A 58 10.31 5.66 -3.24
N GLY A 59 10.60 6.07 -1.99
CA GLY A 59 11.03 5.13 -0.95
C GLY A 59 9.90 4.23 -0.46
N GLU A 60 8.71 4.79 -0.33
CA GLU A 60 7.50 4.12 0.12
C GLU A 60 6.92 3.22 -1.00
N MET A 61 6.98 3.67 -2.26
CA MET A 61 6.62 2.86 -3.42
C MET A 61 7.47 1.60 -3.54
N ARG A 62 8.79 1.68 -3.29
CA ARG A 62 9.67 0.51 -3.26
C ARG A 62 9.30 -0.46 -2.13
N ALA A 63 8.97 0.06 -0.95
CA ALA A 63 8.51 -0.78 0.15
C ALA A 63 7.15 -1.43 -0.16
N LEU A 64 6.25 -0.71 -0.84
CA LEU A 64 4.96 -1.24 -1.28
C LEU A 64 5.14 -2.36 -2.31
N CYS A 65 6.03 -2.17 -3.29
CA CYS A 65 6.39 -3.20 -4.27
C CYS A 65 6.91 -4.48 -3.56
N ALA A 66 7.85 -4.34 -2.62
CA ALA A 66 8.36 -5.47 -1.84
C ALA A 66 7.26 -6.21 -1.06
N VAL A 67 6.32 -5.48 -0.43
CA VAL A 67 5.18 -6.10 0.26
C VAL A 67 4.29 -6.89 -0.71
N LEU A 68 4.00 -6.33 -1.89
CA LEU A 68 3.14 -6.98 -2.90
C LEU A 68 3.79 -8.23 -3.51
N GLU A 69 5.10 -8.19 -3.75
CA GLU A 69 5.87 -9.32 -4.28
C GLU A 69 5.99 -10.45 -3.25
N GLU A 70 6.27 -10.13 -1.99
CA GLU A 70 6.54 -11.13 -0.94
C GLU A 70 5.28 -11.78 -0.35
N GLU A 71 4.14 -11.06 -0.29
CA GLU A 71 2.89 -11.60 0.26
C GLU A 71 2.09 -12.43 -0.76
N HIS A 72 2.64 -12.59 -1.97
CA HIS A 72 1.98 -13.04 -3.21
C HIS A 72 0.86 -12.09 -3.66
N PRO A 73 0.87 -11.65 -4.94
CA PRO A 73 -0.11 -10.68 -5.45
C PRO A 73 -1.56 -11.17 -5.34
N ASP A 74 -1.78 -12.49 -5.32
CA ASP A 74 -3.11 -13.10 -5.16
C ASP A 74 -3.76 -12.79 -3.81
N ARG A 75 -2.98 -12.50 -2.76
CA ARG A 75 -3.52 -12.20 -1.42
C ARG A 75 -4.35 -10.92 -1.40
N PHE A 76 -4.00 -9.96 -2.25
CA PHE A 76 -4.69 -8.68 -2.37
C PHE A 76 -5.62 -8.63 -3.59
N GLY A 77 -5.79 -9.76 -4.27
CA GLY A 77 -6.63 -9.90 -5.45
C GLY A 77 -6.27 -8.92 -6.57
N PRO A 78 -7.24 -8.55 -7.42
CA PRO A 78 -7.01 -7.65 -8.56
C PRO A 78 -6.42 -6.29 -8.17
N ALA A 79 -6.81 -5.75 -7.02
CA ALA A 79 -6.31 -4.46 -6.52
C ALA A 79 -4.80 -4.52 -6.20
N GLY A 80 -4.32 -5.65 -5.67
CA GLY A 80 -2.89 -5.88 -5.46
C GLY A 80 -2.10 -5.94 -6.76
N ALA A 81 -2.64 -6.62 -7.78
CA ALA A 81 -2.01 -6.71 -9.09
C ALA A 81 -1.97 -5.35 -9.81
N GLU A 82 -3.04 -4.55 -9.70
CA GLU A 82 -3.09 -3.19 -10.24
C GLU A 82 -2.07 -2.27 -9.56
N LEU A 83 -1.97 -2.34 -8.22
CA LEU A 83 -0.95 -1.60 -7.48
C LEU A 83 0.45 -2.01 -7.88
N LEU A 84 0.72 -3.32 -8.02
CA LEU A 84 2.03 -3.80 -8.44
C LEU A 84 2.41 -3.27 -9.83
N GLN A 85 1.47 -3.28 -10.78
CA GLN A 85 1.67 -2.67 -12.10
C GLN A 85 1.84 -1.14 -12.07
N ALA A 86 1.33 -0.48 -11.03
CA ALA A 86 1.44 0.96 -10.88
C ALA A 86 2.73 1.41 -10.19
N VAL A 87 3.39 0.53 -9.43
CA VAL A 87 4.67 0.82 -8.75
C VAL A 87 5.90 0.21 -9.42
N ALA A 88 5.72 -0.74 -10.35
CA ALA A 88 6.77 -1.34 -11.17
C ALA A 88 7.17 -0.43 -12.35
#